data_AF-A0A1Q2D5U0-F1
#
_entry.id   AF-A0A1Q2D5U0-F1
#
_cell.length_a   1.000
_cell.length_b   1.000
_cell.length_c   1.000
_cell.angle_alpha   90.00
_cell.angle_beta   90.00
_cell.angle_gamma   90.00
#
_symmetry.space_group_name_H-M   'P 1'
#
loop_
_entity.id
_entity.type
_entity.pdbx_description
1 polymer ?
#
loop_
_entity_poly.entity_id
_entity_poly.type
_entity_poly.pdbx_seq_one_letter_code
_entity_poly.pdbx_strand_id
1 'polypeptide(L)'
;MDIKKSLLNFITDGVVTCKQLADFYDTYHENKEFKDAVDFLSGSIVIDMGQLKDELYASEDSHELGAVEFMQKHYPSAVLFIDLIPKEKRKFI
;
A
#
# COMPACT_ATOMS: atom_id res chain seq x y z
N MET A 1 7.31 0.30 -16.74
CA MET A 1 7.79 -0.72 -15.78
C MET A 1 6.87 -1.92 -15.90
N ASP A 2 7.37 -3.16 -15.89
CA ASP A 2 6.53 -4.36 -16.08
C ASP A 2 5.83 -4.78 -14.77
N ILE A 3 4.51 -5.03 -14.82
CA ILE A 3 3.72 -5.32 -13.62
C ILE A 3 4.16 -6.62 -12.92
N LYS A 4 4.61 -7.64 -13.67
CA LYS A 4 5.06 -8.92 -13.10
C LYS A 4 6.37 -8.76 -12.36
N LYS A 5 7.27 -7.93 -12.90
CA LYS A 5 8.52 -7.58 -12.20
C LYS A 5 8.24 -6.83 -10.90
N SER A 6 7.33 -5.86 -10.92
CA SER A 6 6.93 -5.11 -9.72
C SER A 6 6.29 -6.02 -8.68
N LEU A 7 5.38 -6.91 -9.11
CA LEU A 7 4.73 -7.90 -8.26
C LEU A 7 5.75 -8.82 -7.58
N LEU A 8 6.74 -9.33 -8.32
CA LEU A 8 7.79 -10.20 -7.77
C LEU A 8 8.59 -9.53 -6.65
N ASN A 9 8.90 -8.23 -6.81
CA ASN A 9 9.59 -7.48 -5.77
C ASN A 9 8.76 -7.40 -4.49
N PHE A 10 7.47 -7.06 -4.61
CA PHE A 10 6.56 -6.95 -3.46
C PHE A 10 6.44 -8.26 -2.68
N ILE A 11 6.38 -9.38 -3.39
CA ILE A 11 6.27 -10.72 -2.76
C ILE A 11 7.58 -11.10 -2.06
N THR A 12 8.73 -10.76 -2.65
CA THR A 12 10.04 -11.09 -2.09
C THR A 12 10.31 -10.30 -0.82
N ASP A 13 9.94 -9.02 -0.81
CA ASP A 13 10.05 -8.17 0.38
C ASP A 13 9.04 -8.59 1.45
N GLY A 14 7.82 -8.99 1.05
CA GLY A 14 6.74 -9.48 1.91
C GLY A 14 6.11 -8.42 2.82
N VAL A 15 6.86 -7.37 3.15
CA VAL A 15 6.43 -6.17 3.87
C VAL A 15 6.51 -4.98 2.92
N VAL A 16 5.44 -4.19 2.83
CA VAL A 16 5.33 -3.09 1.88
C VAL A 16 4.86 -1.82 2.56
N THR A 17 5.42 -0.69 2.13
CA THR A 17 5.05 0.64 2.64
C THR A 17 3.83 1.21 1.93
N CYS A 18 3.17 2.20 2.55
CA CYS A 18 2.08 2.94 1.90
C CYS A 18 2.53 3.60 0.60
N LYS A 19 3.76 4.12 0.56
CA LYS A 19 4.36 4.69 -0.66
C LYS A 19 4.46 3.67 -1.78
N GLN A 20 5.01 2.49 -1.51
CA GLN A 20 5.11 1.43 -2.53
C GLN A 20 3.73 1.04 -3.07
N LEU A 21 2.73 0.90 -2.20
CA LEU A 21 1.35 0.61 -2.62
C LEU A 21 0.75 1.72 -3.49
N ALA A 22 0.96 2.99 -3.11
CA ALA A 22 0.52 4.13 -3.91
C ALA A 22 1.20 4.13 -5.28
N ASP A 23 2.53 4.01 -5.33
CA ASP A 23 3.30 3.97 -6.58
C ASP A 23 2.84 2.81 -7.48
N PHE A 24 2.55 1.64 -6.90
CA PHE A 24 2.03 0.49 -7.64
C PHE A 24 0.64 0.77 -8.22
N TYR A 25 -0.27 1.33 -7.42
CA TYR A 25 -1.62 1.70 -7.86
C TYR A 25 -1.57 2.73 -8.99
N ASP A 26 -0.86 3.83 -8.80
CA ASP A 26 -0.77 4.91 -9.78
C ASP A 26 -0.16 4.43 -11.10
N THR A 27 0.83 3.53 -11.03
CA THR A 27 1.48 2.98 -12.22
C THR A 27 0.60 1.96 -12.96
N TYR A 28 -0.19 1.17 -12.24
CA TYR A 28 -0.79 -0.05 -12.80
C TYR A 28 -2.31 -0.13 -12.76
N HIS A 29 -3.05 0.78 -12.13
CA HIS A 29 -4.50 0.63 -11.96
C HIS A 29 -5.29 0.49 -13.30
N GLU A 30 -4.79 1.07 -14.39
CA GLU A 30 -5.37 0.92 -15.74
C GLU A 30 -4.86 -0.32 -16.50
N ASN A 31 -3.89 -1.06 -15.95
CA ASN A 31 -3.33 -2.25 -16.57
C ASN A 31 -4.34 -3.41 -16.51
N LYS A 32 -4.51 -4.13 -17.61
CA LYS A 32 -5.40 -5.29 -17.71
C LYS A 32 -5.09 -6.41 -16.69
N GLU A 33 -3.82 -6.56 -16.28
CA GLU A 33 -3.35 -7.56 -15.32
C GLU A 33 -3.42 -7.06 -13.86
N PHE A 34 -3.88 -5.82 -13.64
CA PHE A 34 -3.90 -5.21 -12.30
C PHE A 34 -4.75 -5.99 -11.31
N LYS A 35 -5.94 -6.41 -11.72
CA LYS A 35 -6.86 -7.16 -10.85
C LYS A 35 -6.23 -8.47 -10.37
N ASP A 36 -5.60 -9.21 -11.28
CA ASP A 36 -4.90 -10.45 -10.96
C ASP A 36 -3.72 -10.20 -10.02
N ALA A 37 -3.01 -9.09 -10.22
CA ALA A 37 -1.92 -8.67 -9.35
C ALA A 37 -2.41 -8.35 -7.93
N VAL A 38 -3.52 -7.62 -7.79
CA VAL A 38 -4.14 -7.31 -6.49
C VAL A 38 -4.59 -8.58 -5.78
N ASP A 39 -5.24 -9.51 -6.49
CA ASP A 39 -5.69 -10.79 -5.90
C ASP A 39 -4.52 -11.62 -5.37
N PHE A 40 -3.40 -11.62 -6.10
CA PHE A 40 -2.18 -12.30 -5.67
C PHE A 40 -1.55 -11.61 -4.45
N LEU A 41 -1.34 -10.29 -4.55
CA LEU A 41 -0.70 -9.49 -3.49
C LEU A 41 -1.50 -9.52 -2.19
N SER A 42 -2.83 -9.55 -2.27
CA SER A 42 -3.74 -9.64 -1.12
C SER A 42 -3.40 -10.77 -0.14
N GLY A 43 -2.85 -11.90 -0.63
CA GLY A 43 -2.45 -13.02 0.23
C GLY A 43 -0.98 -12.98 0.69
N SER A 44 -0.15 -12.21 -0.01
CA SER A 44 1.31 -12.34 0.02
C SER A 44 2.03 -11.18 0.70
N ILE A 45 1.36 -10.03 0.89
CA ILE A 45 1.99 -8.84 1.48
C ILE A 45 1.46 -8.53 2.88
N VAL A 46 2.26 -7.82 3.64
CA VAL A 46 1.91 -7.17 4.91
C VAL A 46 2.21 -5.69 4.77
N ILE A 47 1.26 -4.85 5.17
CA ILE A 47 1.37 -3.39 5.06
C ILE A 47 2.06 -2.88 6.32
N ASP A 48 3.20 -2.21 6.14
CA ASP A 48 3.97 -1.62 7.23
C ASP A 48 3.30 -0.34 7.75
N MET A 49 2.58 -0.46 8.86
CA MET A 49 1.96 0.68 9.53
C MET A 49 2.93 1.34 10.51
N GLY A 50 4.04 0.68 10.87
CA GLY A 50 5.13 1.28 11.64
C GLY A 50 5.80 2.40 10.86
N GLN A 51 6.15 2.13 9.61
CA GLN A 51 6.74 3.10 8.69
C GLN A 51 5.84 4.33 8.48
N LEU A 52 4.53 4.12 8.34
CA LEU A 52 3.55 5.21 8.23
C LEU A 52 3.46 6.05 9.51
N LYS A 53 3.55 5.42 10.69
CA LYS A 53 3.57 6.13 11.97
C LYS A 53 4.84 6.94 12.15
N ASP A 54 5.99 6.39 11.76
CA ASP A 54 7.26 7.12 11.83
C ASP A 54 7.24 8.36 10.94
N GLU A 55 6.65 8.25 9.74
CA GLU A 55 6.40 9.41 8.86
C GLU A 55 5.44 10.42 9.48
N LEU A 56 4.33 9.96 10.08
CA LEU A 56 3.39 10.83 10.78
C LEU A 56 4.09 11.59 11.91
N TYR A 57 4.85 10.90 12.77
CA TYR A 57 5.56 11.52 13.90
C TYR A 57 6.64 12.51 13.47
N ALA A 58 7.24 12.29 12.30
CA ALA A 58 8.20 13.23 11.72
C ALA A 58 7.52 14.40 10.97
N SER A 59 6.22 14.31 10.70
CA SER A 59 5.43 15.33 9.99
C SER A 59 4.89 16.40 10.93
N GLU A 60 4.64 17.59 10.38
CA GLU A 60 3.91 18.67 11.06
C GLU A 60 2.47 18.22 11.43
N ASP A 61 1.93 17.27 10.67
CA ASP A 61 0.61 16.68 10.89
C ASP A 61 0.51 15.80 12.15
N SER A 62 1.63 15.49 12.83
CA SER A 62 1.68 14.61 14.02
C SER A 62 0.76 15.03 15.17
N HIS A 63 0.47 16.32 15.28
CA HIS A 63 -0.40 16.88 16.33
C HIS A 63 -1.87 16.98 15.91
N GLU A 64 -2.15 16.81 14.62
CA GLU A 64 -3.46 17.08 14.03
C GLU A 64 -4.13 15.83 13.46
N LEU A 65 -3.35 14.85 12.99
CA LEU A 65 -3.85 13.67 12.28
C LEU A 65 -3.51 12.36 13.00
N GLY A 66 -4.44 11.41 12.99
CA GLY A 66 -4.14 10.00 13.24
C GLY A 66 -3.51 9.31 12.03
N ALA A 67 -2.91 8.14 12.22
CA ALA A 67 -2.24 7.39 11.14
C ALA A 67 -3.13 7.11 9.92
N VAL A 68 -4.42 6.83 10.13
CA VAL A 68 -5.37 6.61 9.03
C VAL A 68 -5.63 7.90 8.25
N GLU A 69 -5.79 9.03 8.93
CA GLU A 69 -6.02 10.33 8.30
C GLU A 69 -4.78 10.81 7.55
N PHE A 70 -3.61 10.57 8.14
CA PHE A 70 -2.32 10.81 7.50
C PHE A 70 -2.17 9.99 6.21
N MET A 71 -2.49 8.69 6.24
CA MET A 71 -2.50 7.84 5.06
C MET A 71 -3.48 8.33 3.99
N GLN A 72 -4.70 8.74 4.38
CA GLN A 72 -5.69 9.27 3.44
C GLN A 72 -5.22 10.59 2.79
N LYS A 73 -4.54 11.45 3.55
CA LYS A 73 -4.03 12.74 3.08
C LYS A 73 -2.83 12.59 2.15
N HIS A 74 -1.85 11.75 2.53
CA HIS A 74 -0.55 11.65 1.85
C HIS A 74 -0.44 10.48 0.88
N TYR A 75 -1.23 9.42 1.06
CA TYR A 75 -1.22 8.21 0.24
C TYR A 75 -2.64 7.77 -0.20
N PRO A 76 -3.44 8.64 -0.83
CA PRO A 76 -4.80 8.29 -1.25
C PRO A 76 -4.84 7.07 -2.18
N SER A 77 -3.85 6.92 -3.06
CA SER A 77 -3.74 5.76 -3.96
C SER A 77 -3.45 4.44 -3.23
N ALA A 78 -2.70 4.50 -2.12
CA ALA A 78 -2.51 3.33 -1.26
C ALA A 78 -3.84 2.91 -0.61
N VAL A 79 -4.66 3.88 -0.17
CA VAL A 79 -6.00 3.61 0.37
C VAL A 79 -6.86 2.91 -0.69
N LEU A 80 -6.86 3.42 -1.93
CA LEU A 80 -7.57 2.79 -3.05
C LEU A 80 -7.10 1.35 -3.27
N PHE A 81 -5.80 1.09 -3.24
CA PHE A 81 -5.27 -0.27 -3.35
C PHE A 81 -5.76 -1.16 -2.20
N ILE A 82 -5.64 -0.69 -0.96
CA ILE A 82 -6.05 -1.43 0.25
C ILE A 82 -7.54 -1.75 0.19
N ASP A 83 -8.36 -0.86 -0.34
CA ASP A 83 -9.79 -1.07 -0.47
C ASP A 83 -10.17 -2.16 -1.47
N LEU A 84 -9.29 -2.46 -2.43
CA LEU A 84 -9.44 -3.60 -3.32
C LEU A 84 -9.10 -4.95 -2.64
N ILE A 85 -8.32 -4.93 -1.55
CA ILE A 85 -7.98 -6.13 -0.78
C ILE A 85 -9.19 -6.53 0.09
N PRO A 86 -9.66 -7.79 0.05
CA PRO A 86 -10.69 -8.28 0.96
C PRO A 86 -10.29 -8.07 2.43
N LYS A 87 -11.22 -7.62 3.28
CA LYS A 87 -10.92 -7.24 4.67
C LYS A 87 -10.23 -8.36 5.46
N GLU A 88 -10.63 -9.62 5.27
CA GLU A 88 -10.01 -10.77 5.95
C GLU A 88 -8.59 -11.09 5.49
N LYS A 89 -8.16 -10.55 4.35
CA LYS A 89 -6.81 -10.74 3.79
C LYS A 89 -5.85 -9.59 4.09
N ARG A 90 -6.36 -8.44 4.53
CA ARG A 90 -5.52 -7.28 4.90
C ARG A 90 -4.67 -7.62 6.11
N LYS A 91 -3.35 -7.55 5.95
CA LYS A 91 -2.38 -7.75 7.04
C LYS A 91 -1.62 -6.45 7.27
N PHE A 92 -1.52 -6.05 8.53
CA PHE A 92 -0.81 -4.85 8.97
C PHE A 92 0.20 -5.26 10.05
N ILE A 93 1.39 -4.67 10.03
CA ILE A 93 2.43 -4.84 11.06
C ILE A 93 2.87 -3.49 11.62
#